data_AF-A0AAV4QSD9-F1
#
_entry.id   AF-A0AAV4QSD9-F1
#
_cell.length_a   1.000
_cell.length_b   1.000
_cell.length_c   1.000
_cell.angle_alpha   90.00
_cell.angle_beta   90.00
_cell.angle_gamma   90.00
#
_symmetry.space_group_name_H-M   'P 1'
#
loop_
_entity.id
_entity.type
_entity.pdbx_description
1 polymer ?
#
loop_
_entity_poly.entity_id
_entity_poly.type
_entity_poly.pdbx_seq_one_letter_code
_entity_poly.pdbx_strand_id
1 'polypeptide(L)'
;MSLLREKQVRVLKLFERLSVAASGEHIPTDQIDPRLSTVGTLPNSAFFSCFLPEHLEEARRLIEIFYSANDFDDFVYLAEQARTFVNSTLFAFAAEVAILHRADSRGIIVPPIQEIFADRFVPADTLIRAFSIATTKPVGDESDVIVDVHETGNILDPEYKLAYYREDIGVNAHHWHWHVVYPSVYDVTFFGKKKDRRGELFYYMHQQMCARYDCERLSNGLNRMVPFHNFEEPLEGYAAHLTHIATGRHYAPRPNGLALHDLRQVDVQDMQRWTERILEAIHLGKVIDSEGHNVSLDEEHGADILGSLIESNYESKNRQFYGNLHNWGHVMMAYIHDPDGRFRETPGVMTDTATSLRDPIFYRFHRFIDNVFQEYKKLSPFTLRTI
;
A
#
# COMPACT_ATOMS: atom_id res chain seq x y z
N MET A 1 -4.89 -21.39 29.85
CA MET A 1 -4.48 -21.55 28.43
C MET A 1 -3.02 -21.12 28.34
N SER A 2 -2.29 -21.35 27.24
CA SER A 2 -0.92 -20.80 27.15
C SER A 2 -0.99 -19.27 27.06
N LEU A 3 -0.06 -18.55 27.68
CA LEU A 3 0.02 -17.08 27.63
C LEU A 3 0.00 -16.55 26.18
N LEU A 4 0.66 -17.26 25.26
CA LEU A 4 0.65 -16.91 23.83
C LEU A 4 -0.75 -17.00 23.22
N ARG A 5 -1.55 -18.01 23.59
CA ARG A 5 -2.93 -18.15 23.10
C ARG A 5 -3.82 -17.02 23.61
N GLU A 6 -3.63 -16.56 24.84
CA GLU A 6 -4.38 -15.43 25.40
C GLU A 6 -4.02 -14.12 24.68
N LYS A 7 -2.72 -13.89 24.43
CA LYS A 7 -2.26 -12.76 23.60
C LYS A 7 -2.83 -12.82 22.18
N GLN A 8 -2.83 -14.00 21.54
CA GLN A 8 -3.40 -14.21 20.22
C GLN A 8 -4.88 -13.82 20.18
N VAL A 9 -5.67 -14.25 21.16
CA VAL A 9 -7.10 -13.91 21.23
C VAL A 9 -7.32 -12.41 21.38
N ARG A 10 -6.50 -11.72 22.19
CA ARG A 10 -6.58 -10.26 22.35
C ARG A 10 -6.24 -9.53 21.05
N VAL A 11 -5.22 -9.97 20.32
CA VAL A 11 -4.90 -9.41 19.00
C VAL A 11 -6.04 -9.64 18.01
N LEU A 12 -6.62 -10.85 17.93
CA LEU A 12 -7.77 -11.09 17.04
C LEU A 12 -8.93 -10.13 17.30
N LYS A 13 -9.21 -9.83 18.58
CA LYS A 13 -10.26 -8.87 18.97
C LYS A 13 -9.97 -7.44 18.51
N LEU A 14 -8.70 -7.02 18.40
CA LEU A 14 -8.34 -5.68 17.91
C LEU A 14 -8.74 -5.47 16.44
N PHE A 15 -8.75 -6.53 15.65
CA PHE A 15 -9.07 -6.47 14.21
C PHE A 15 -10.51 -6.89 13.88
N GLU A 16 -11.27 -7.38 14.86
CA GLU A 16 -12.65 -7.78 14.67
C GLU A 16 -13.55 -6.57 14.36
N ARG A 17 -14.32 -6.64 13.26
CA ARG A 17 -15.28 -5.58 12.84
C ARG A 17 -14.65 -4.20 12.69
N LEU A 18 -13.39 -4.16 12.24
CA LEU A 18 -12.60 -2.93 12.21
C LEU A 18 -13.24 -1.83 11.34
N SER A 19 -13.93 -2.18 10.25
CA SER A 19 -14.64 -1.22 9.39
C SER A 19 -15.73 -0.42 10.11
N VAL A 20 -16.27 -0.91 11.23
CA VAL A 20 -17.31 -0.21 12.01
C VAL A 20 -16.84 0.17 13.42
N ALA A 21 -15.61 -0.16 13.79
CA ALA A 21 -15.09 0.07 15.15
C ALA A 21 -15.16 1.54 15.56
N ALA A 22 -14.85 2.46 14.65
CA ALA A 22 -14.85 3.89 14.92
C ALA A 22 -16.24 4.56 14.83
N SER A 23 -17.28 3.78 14.52
CA SER A 23 -18.69 4.23 14.52
C SER A 23 -19.46 3.84 15.79
N GLY A 24 -18.78 3.16 16.74
CA GLY A 24 -19.35 2.73 18.02
C GLY A 24 -19.39 3.85 19.08
N GLU A 25 -19.48 3.47 20.35
CA GLU A 25 -19.45 4.41 21.47
C GLU A 25 -18.12 5.18 21.51
N HIS A 26 -18.20 6.50 21.39
CA HIS A 26 -17.03 7.36 21.50
C HIS A 26 -16.57 7.46 22.94
N ILE A 27 -15.29 7.14 23.15
CA ILE A 27 -14.59 7.43 24.41
C ILE A 27 -14.55 8.96 24.55
N PRO A 28 -15.03 9.54 25.67
CA PRO A 28 -14.91 10.97 25.93
C PRO A 28 -13.46 11.43 25.77
N THR A 29 -13.23 12.58 25.12
CA THR A 29 -11.88 13.04 24.77
C THR A 29 -10.96 13.20 25.99
N ASP A 30 -11.52 13.51 27.16
CA ASP A 30 -10.82 13.59 28.45
C ASP A 30 -10.36 12.25 29.01
N GLN A 31 -10.89 11.14 28.49
CA GLN A 31 -10.55 9.77 28.87
C GLN A 31 -9.57 9.10 27.88
N ILE A 32 -9.28 9.74 26.73
CA ILE A 32 -8.30 9.24 25.78
C ILE A 32 -6.89 9.41 26.35
N ASP A 33 -6.08 8.35 26.27
CA ASP A 33 -4.70 8.39 26.72
C ASP A 33 -3.92 9.55 26.03
N PRO A 34 -3.24 10.42 26.78
CA PRO A 34 -2.54 11.58 26.22
C PRO A 34 -1.52 11.23 25.12
N ARG A 35 -0.98 10.01 25.12
CA ARG A 35 -0.07 9.52 24.08
C ARG A 35 -0.72 9.49 22.70
N LEU A 36 -2.04 9.35 22.63
CA LEU A 36 -2.83 9.29 21.40
C LEU A 36 -3.28 10.67 20.88
N SER A 37 -2.90 11.77 21.53
CA SER A 37 -3.33 13.13 21.15
C SER A 37 -2.83 13.62 19.79
N THR A 38 -1.84 12.94 19.20
CA THR A 38 -1.19 13.33 17.94
C THR A 38 -1.68 12.56 16.71
N VAL A 39 -2.68 11.69 16.89
CA VAL A 39 -3.31 10.85 15.85
C VAL A 39 -4.83 11.08 15.83
N GLY A 40 -5.53 10.54 14.83
CA GLY A 40 -6.95 10.79 14.59
C GLY A 40 -7.19 12.02 13.73
N THR A 41 -6.21 12.42 12.91
CA THR A 41 -6.35 13.54 11.97
C THR A 41 -7.06 13.13 10.69
N LEU A 42 -6.78 11.92 10.18
CA LEU A 42 -7.48 11.34 9.05
C LEU A 42 -8.88 10.90 9.48
N PRO A 43 -9.96 11.43 8.87
CA PRO A 43 -11.31 11.03 9.23
C PRO A 43 -11.55 9.53 9.05
N ASN A 44 -12.37 8.95 9.91
CA ASN A 44 -12.79 7.54 9.80
C ASN A 44 -13.50 7.22 8.49
N SER A 45 -14.11 8.23 7.86
CA SER A 45 -14.79 8.10 6.57
C SER A 45 -13.88 8.28 5.35
N ALA A 46 -12.61 8.64 5.55
CA ALA A 46 -11.65 8.83 4.48
C ALA A 46 -10.97 7.50 4.07
N PHE A 47 -10.46 7.45 2.84
CA PHE A 47 -9.60 6.37 2.41
C PHE A 47 -8.18 6.66 2.89
N PHE A 48 -7.59 5.73 3.63
CA PHE A 48 -6.15 5.76 3.89
C PHE A 48 -5.39 5.48 2.59
N SER A 49 -4.22 6.11 2.46
CA SER A 49 -3.34 5.92 1.32
C SER A 49 -2.01 5.41 1.84
N CYS A 50 -1.52 4.31 1.28
CA CYS A 50 -0.20 3.77 1.61
C CYS A 50 0.95 4.57 0.97
N PHE A 51 0.62 5.64 0.24
CA PHE A 51 1.56 6.38 -0.60
C PHE A 51 1.54 7.90 -0.32
N LEU A 52 0.42 8.44 0.16
CA LEU A 52 0.29 9.86 0.47
C LEU A 52 1.11 10.23 1.73
N PRO A 53 2.03 11.21 1.66
CA PRO A 53 2.91 11.54 2.78
C PRO A 53 2.18 11.92 4.07
N GLU A 54 1.07 12.66 3.98
CA GLU A 54 0.30 13.09 5.15
C GLU A 54 -0.33 11.90 5.90
N HIS A 55 -0.87 10.92 5.16
CA HIS A 55 -1.44 9.71 5.75
C HIS A 55 -0.36 8.83 6.38
N LEU A 56 0.77 8.67 5.67
CA LEU A 56 1.92 7.91 6.16
C LEU A 56 2.54 8.53 7.42
N GLU A 57 2.56 9.85 7.53
CA GLU A 57 3.06 10.55 8.72
C GLU A 57 2.17 10.29 9.95
N GLU A 58 0.85 10.27 9.80
CA GLU A 58 -0.05 9.88 10.89
C GLU A 58 0.11 8.39 11.25
N ALA A 59 0.25 7.51 10.25
CA ALA A 59 0.53 6.09 10.47
C ALA A 59 1.85 5.89 11.24
N ARG A 60 2.91 6.63 10.90
CA ARG A 60 4.20 6.61 11.61
C ARG A 60 4.02 6.94 13.09
N ARG A 61 3.31 8.02 13.42
CA ARG A 61 3.06 8.40 14.82
C ARG A 61 2.35 7.31 15.59
N LEU A 62 1.32 6.69 15.00
CA LEU A 62 0.61 5.60 15.66
C LEU A 62 1.49 4.36 15.85
N ILE A 63 2.32 4.02 14.86
CA ILE A 63 3.31 2.95 14.94
C ILE A 63 4.28 3.22 16.10
N GLU A 64 4.79 4.43 16.23
CA GLU A 64 5.73 4.82 17.29
C GLU A 64 5.09 4.73 18.68
N ILE A 65 3.83 5.16 18.82
CA ILE A 65 3.04 5.03 20.06
C ILE A 65 2.89 3.55 20.44
N PHE A 66 2.46 2.71 19.50
CA PHE A 66 2.27 1.27 19.74
C PHE A 66 3.58 0.54 20.01
N TYR A 67 4.66 0.89 19.31
CA TYR A 67 5.97 0.28 19.54
C TYR A 67 6.58 0.70 20.89
N SER A 68 6.33 1.94 21.33
CA SER A 68 6.83 2.48 22.60
C SER A 68 6.02 2.05 23.83
N ALA A 69 4.89 1.34 23.65
CA ALA A 69 4.11 0.83 24.77
C ALA A 69 4.96 -0.10 25.66
N ASN A 70 4.83 0.05 26.97
CA ASN A 70 5.75 -0.53 27.95
C ASN A 70 5.80 -2.07 27.88
N ASP A 71 4.62 -2.67 27.68
CA ASP A 71 4.43 -4.11 27.56
C ASP A 71 3.21 -4.39 26.67
N PHE A 72 2.88 -5.68 26.53
CA PHE A 72 1.80 -6.12 25.67
C PHE A 72 0.42 -5.67 26.19
N ASP A 73 0.25 -5.50 27.50
CA ASP A 73 -1.01 -5.03 28.07
C ASP A 73 -1.23 -3.56 27.77
N ASP A 74 -0.18 -2.74 27.93
CA ASP A 74 -0.17 -1.32 27.57
C ASP A 74 -0.39 -1.11 26.06
N PHE A 75 0.23 -1.95 25.21
CA PHE A 75 -0.02 -1.95 23.77
C PHE A 75 -1.49 -2.20 23.45
N VAL A 76 -2.08 -3.26 24.01
CA VAL A 76 -3.49 -3.59 23.76
C VAL A 76 -4.40 -2.48 24.28
N TYR A 77 -4.13 -1.90 25.45
CA TYR A 77 -4.89 -0.77 25.99
C TYR A 77 -4.90 0.45 25.06
N LEU A 78 -3.73 0.83 24.53
CA LEU A 78 -3.62 1.91 23.54
C LEU A 78 -4.35 1.56 22.24
N ALA A 79 -4.21 0.33 21.76
CA ALA A 79 -4.84 -0.11 20.52
C ALA A 79 -6.37 -0.18 20.63
N GLU A 80 -6.90 -0.61 21.79
CA GLU A 80 -8.33 -0.64 22.09
C GLU A 80 -8.95 0.76 22.10
N GLN A 81 -8.21 1.78 22.55
CA GLN A 81 -8.67 3.17 22.44
C GLN A 81 -8.54 3.70 21.02
N ALA A 82 -7.36 3.56 20.40
CA ALA A 82 -7.06 4.12 19.08
C ALA A 82 -8.07 3.67 18.02
N ARG A 83 -8.45 2.38 18.02
CA ARG A 83 -9.42 1.83 17.05
C ARG A 83 -10.82 2.45 17.09
N THR A 84 -11.14 3.22 18.14
CA THR A 84 -12.47 3.86 18.29
C THR A 84 -12.57 5.22 17.60
N PHE A 85 -11.45 5.82 17.19
CA PHE A 85 -11.46 7.16 16.58
C PHE A 85 -10.45 7.34 15.44
N VAL A 86 -9.46 6.46 15.30
CA VAL A 86 -8.51 6.45 14.18
C VAL A 86 -9.10 5.71 12.98
N ASN A 87 -8.79 6.18 11.78
CA ASN A 87 -9.16 5.53 10.52
C ASN A 87 -8.83 4.02 10.55
N SER A 88 -9.80 3.18 10.20
CA SER A 88 -9.72 1.71 10.32
C SER A 88 -8.53 1.12 9.59
N THR A 89 -8.22 1.61 8.40
CA THR A 89 -7.10 1.12 7.58
C THR A 89 -5.77 1.56 8.15
N LEU A 90 -5.68 2.83 8.58
CA LEU A 90 -4.50 3.36 9.23
C LEU A 90 -4.19 2.59 10.51
N PHE A 91 -5.22 2.31 11.32
CA PHE A 91 -5.10 1.47 12.51
C PHE A 91 -4.59 0.07 12.15
N ALA A 92 -5.18 -0.60 11.16
CA ALA A 92 -4.74 -1.94 10.74
C ALA A 92 -3.26 -1.93 10.36
N PHE A 93 -2.85 -1.00 9.48
CA PHE A 93 -1.46 -0.84 9.07
C PHE A 93 -0.53 -0.65 10.27
N ALA A 94 -0.86 0.31 11.16
CA ALA A 94 -0.01 0.63 12.30
C ALA A 94 0.07 -0.50 13.32
N ALA A 95 -1.04 -1.18 13.62
CA ALA A 95 -1.11 -2.30 14.54
C ALA A 95 -0.33 -3.51 14.01
N GLU A 96 -0.47 -3.83 12.72
CA GLU A 96 0.29 -4.92 12.07
C GLU A 96 1.79 -4.68 12.13
N VAL A 97 2.24 -3.47 11.78
CA VAL A 97 3.65 -3.09 11.88
C VAL A 97 4.13 -3.20 13.33
N ALA A 98 3.38 -2.70 14.32
CA ALA A 98 3.78 -2.80 15.72
C ALA A 98 3.90 -4.26 16.19
N ILE A 99 2.90 -5.10 15.92
CA ILE A 99 2.89 -6.52 16.30
C ILE A 99 4.10 -7.25 15.70
N LEU A 100 4.44 -6.97 14.44
CA LEU A 100 5.57 -7.61 13.76
C LEU A 100 6.93 -7.25 14.37
N HIS A 101 7.08 -6.03 14.92
CA HIS A 101 8.37 -5.52 15.39
C HIS A 101 8.57 -5.62 16.90
N ARG A 102 7.50 -5.66 17.70
CA ARG A 102 7.59 -5.76 19.16
C ARG A 102 8.08 -7.14 19.63
N ALA A 103 9.03 -7.14 20.57
CA ALA A 103 9.62 -8.38 21.07
C ALA A 103 8.63 -9.26 21.86
N ASP A 104 7.68 -8.63 22.56
CA ASP A 104 6.66 -9.29 23.38
C ASP A 104 5.45 -9.82 22.60
N SER A 105 5.43 -9.55 21.29
CA SER A 105 4.41 -9.98 20.32
C SER A 105 4.90 -11.11 19.41
N ARG A 106 6.12 -11.61 19.63
CA ARG A 106 6.69 -12.75 18.87
C ARG A 106 5.81 -13.99 18.98
N GLY A 107 5.53 -14.60 17.83
CA GLY A 107 4.68 -15.80 17.72
C GLY A 107 3.18 -15.49 17.63
N ILE A 108 2.78 -14.21 17.69
CA ILE A 108 1.41 -13.79 17.38
C ILE A 108 1.25 -13.68 15.87
N ILE A 109 0.12 -14.18 15.38
CA ILE A 109 -0.28 -14.09 13.98
C ILE A 109 -1.33 -12.99 13.85
N VAL A 110 -1.15 -12.08 12.90
CA VAL A 110 -2.18 -11.09 12.55
C VAL A 110 -3.28 -11.81 11.75
N PRO A 111 -4.57 -11.52 11.98
CA PRO A 111 -5.64 -12.06 11.16
C PRO A 111 -5.46 -11.68 9.66
N PRO A 112 -5.90 -12.55 8.73
CA PRO A 112 -5.72 -12.27 7.30
C PRO A 112 -6.41 -10.98 6.87
N ILE A 113 -5.73 -10.15 6.08
CA ILE A 113 -6.26 -8.83 5.66
C ILE A 113 -7.58 -8.94 4.89
N GLN A 114 -7.75 -10.02 4.12
CA GLN A 114 -8.98 -10.32 3.39
C GLN A 114 -10.16 -10.71 4.29
N GLU A 115 -9.93 -11.13 5.52
CA GLU A 115 -10.98 -11.37 6.52
C GLU A 115 -11.30 -10.09 7.31
N ILE A 116 -10.31 -9.21 7.49
CA ILE A 116 -10.48 -7.91 8.16
C ILE A 116 -11.27 -6.94 7.26
N PHE A 117 -10.87 -6.84 5.98
CA PHE A 117 -11.44 -5.94 4.98
C PHE A 117 -11.86 -6.70 3.71
N ALA A 118 -12.85 -7.58 3.85
CA ALA A 118 -13.39 -8.35 2.73
C ALA A 118 -13.83 -7.48 1.54
N ASP A 119 -14.19 -6.22 1.80
CA ASP A 119 -14.63 -5.22 0.82
C ASP A 119 -13.56 -4.73 -0.16
N ARG A 120 -12.29 -5.06 0.10
CA ARG A 120 -11.17 -4.81 -0.83
C ARG A 120 -10.88 -5.98 -1.77
N PHE A 121 -11.37 -7.16 -1.41
CA PHE A 121 -11.07 -8.41 -2.10
C PHE A 121 -12.27 -8.90 -2.89
N VAL A 122 -13.48 -8.72 -2.36
CA VAL A 122 -14.72 -9.19 -2.94
C VAL A 122 -15.49 -8.03 -3.61
N PRO A 123 -16.02 -8.22 -4.83
CA PRO A 123 -16.87 -7.25 -5.50
C PRO A 123 -18.09 -6.80 -4.67
N ALA A 124 -18.46 -5.53 -4.85
CA ALA A 124 -19.53 -4.89 -4.08
C ALA A 124 -20.90 -5.58 -4.23
N ASP A 125 -21.22 -6.07 -5.43
CA ASP A 125 -22.47 -6.76 -5.72
C ASP A 125 -22.61 -8.08 -4.94
N THR A 126 -21.52 -8.84 -4.84
CA THR A 126 -21.42 -10.10 -4.10
C THR A 126 -21.62 -9.84 -2.61
N LEU A 127 -21.00 -8.77 -2.08
CA LEU A 127 -21.15 -8.37 -0.67
C LEU A 127 -22.59 -7.93 -0.37
N ILE A 128 -23.19 -7.11 -1.23
CA ILE A 128 -24.59 -6.68 -1.07
C ILE A 128 -25.53 -7.89 -1.10
N ARG A 129 -25.30 -8.87 -1.98
CA ARG A 129 -26.07 -10.11 -2.02
C ARG A 129 -25.91 -10.92 -0.74
N ALA A 130 -24.70 -11.05 -0.22
CA ALA A 130 -24.44 -11.73 1.05
C ALA A 130 -25.17 -11.03 2.22
N PHE A 131 -25.13 -9.70 2.30
CA PHE A 131 -25.88 -8.93 3.29
C PHE A 131 -27.39 -9.09 3.14
N SER A 132 -27.91 -9.08 1.92
CA SER A 132 -29.33 -9.27 1.65
C SER A 132 -29.82 -10.65 2.11
N ILE A 133 -29.06 -11.72 1.83
CA ILE A 133 -29.40 -13.06 2.30
C ILE A 133 -29.32 -13.12 3.83
N ALA A 134 -28.24 -12.61 4.44
CA ALA A 134 -28.06 -12.61 5.89
C ALA A 134 -29.19 -11.89 6.65
N THR A 135 -29.70 -10.79 6.10
CA THR A 135 -30.77 -9.99 6.71
C THR A 135 -32.18 -10.49 6.43
N THR A 136 -32.36 -11.35 5.42
CA THR A 136 -33.68 -11.92 5.06
C THR A 136 -33.89 -13.34 5.60
N LYS A 137 -32.92 -13.91 6.31
CA LYS A 137 -33.05 -15.21 6.95
C LYS A 137 -34.19 -15.24 7.98
N PRO A 138 -34.96 -16.35 8.06
CA PRO A 138 -35.95 -16.53 9.11
C PRO A 138 -35.32 -16.42 10.51
N VAL A 139 -36.08 -15.90 11.47
CA VAL A 139 -35.63 -15.83 12.87
C VAL A 139 -35.30 -17.23 13.37
N GLY A 140 -34.06 -17.43 13.85
CA GLY A 140 -33.56 -18.71 14.34
C GLY A 140 -32.90 -19.60 13.29
N ASP A 141 -32.81 -19.15 12.03
CA ASP A 141 -32.02 -19.82 11.01
C ASP A 141 -30.52 -19.46 11.16
N GLU A 142 -29.76 -20.38 11.74
CA GLU A 142 -28.29 -20.27 11.94
C GLU A 142 -27.50 -20.92 10.79
N SER A 143 -28.14 -21.28 9.67
CA SER A 143 -27.42 -21.82 8.51
C SER A 143 -26.37 -20.85 7.99
N ASP A 144 -25.37 -21.36 7.27
CA ASP A 144 -24.34 -20.51 6.67
C ASP A 144 -24.89 -19.69 5.49
N VAL A 145 -24.29 -18.52 5.25
CA VAL A 145 -24.53 -17.71 4.04
C VAL A 145 -23.40 -18.00 3.06
N ILE A 146 -23.71 -18.75 2.01
CA ILE A 146 -22.76 -19.11 0.96
C ILE A 146 -23.18 -18.38 -0.32
N VAL A 147 -22.28 -17.56 -0.85
CA VAL A 147 -22.51 -16.78 -2.07
C VAL A 147 -21.34 -17.00 -3.00
N ASP A 148 -21.63 -17.46 -4.21
CA ASP A 148 -20.63 -17.51 -5.27
C ASP A 148 -20.24 -16.09 -5.66
N VAL A 149 -18.93 -15.84 -5.75
CA VAL A 149 -18.40 -14.54 -6.16
C VAL A 149 -18.80 -14.29 -7.60
N HIS A 150 -19.42 -13.13 -7.83
CA HIS A 150 -19.76 -12.71 -9.18
C HIS A 150 -18.54 -12.02 -9.81
N GLU A 151 -18.12 -12.52 -10.97
CA GLU A 151 -17.02 -11.93 -11.73
C GLU A 151 -17.42 -10.55 -12.24
N THR A 152 -16.50 -9.59 -12.15
CA THR A 152 -16.72 -8.22 -12.64
C THR A 152 -15.77 -7.89 -13.78
N GLY A 153 -16.15 -6.92 -14.61
CA GLY A 153 -15.31 -6.45 -15.73
C GLY A 153 -15.96 -6.63 -17.09
N ASN A 154 -15.31 -6.08 -18.11
CA ASN A 154 -15.77 -6.15 -19.49
C ASN A 154 -15.03 -7.28 -20.22
N ILE A 155 -15.72 -8.37 -20.53
CA ILE A 155 -15.12 -9.50 -21.27
C ILE A 155 -14.63 -9.13 -22.69
N LEU A 156 -15.07 -7.98 -23.22
CA LEU A 156 -14.61 -7.44 -24.50
C LEU A 156 -13.25 -6.76 -24.39
N ASP A 157 -12.82 -6.39 -23.18
CA ASP A 157 -11.49 -5.88 -22.90
C ASP A 157 -10.50 -7.06 -22.81
N PRO A 158 -9.46 -7.13 -23.66
CA PRO A 158 -8.45 -8.17 -23.57
C PRO A 158 -7.78 -8.26 -22.18
N GLU A 159 -7.69 -7.16 -21.43
CA GLU A 159 -7.12 -7.16 -20.07
C GLU A 159 -7.94 -7.97 -19.08
N TYR A 160 -9.23 -8.20 -19.34
CA TYR A 160 -10.08 -9.05 -18.49
C TYR A 160 -9.53 -10.49 -18.37
N LYS A 161 -8.83 -10.98 -19.40
CA LYS A 161 -8.17 -12.31 -19.34
C LYS A 161 -7.16 -12.44 -18.20
N LEU A 162 -6.62 -11.33 -17.70
CA LEU A 162 -5.64 -11.32 -16.61
C LEU A 162 -6.28 -11.04 -15.24
N ALA A 163 -7.62 -10.94 -15.15
CA ALA A 163 -8.32 -10.73 -13.89
C ALA A 163 -7.97 -11.82 -12.86
N TYR A 164 -7.80 -13.08 -13.28
CA TYR A 164 -7.40 -14.16 -12.37
C TYR A 164 -6.04 -13.93 -11.67
N TYR A 165 -5.16 -13.12 -12.25
CA TYR A 165 -3.87 -12.76 -11.66
C TYR A 165 -3.97 -11.45 -10.88
N ARG A 166 -4.53 -10.41 -11.53
CA ARG A 166 -4.62 -9.05 -10.96
C ARG A 166 -5.54 -8.99 -9.74
N GLU A 167 -6.63 -9.75 -9.78
CA GLU A 167 -7.69 -9.74 -8.77
C GLU A 167 -7.62 -10.94 -7.82
N ASP A 168 -6.53 -11.71 -7.88
CA ASP A 168 -6.29 -12.79 -6.91
C ASP A 168 -6.13 -12.24 -5.49
N ILE A 169 -6.79 -12.91 -4.54
CA ILE A 169 -6.79 -12.53 -3.13
C ILE A 169 -5.39 -12.69 -2.53
N GLY A 170 -4.69 -13.77 -2.85
CA GLY A 170 -3.36 -14.06 -2.31
C GLY A 170 -2.30 -13.09 -2.80
N VAL A 171 -2.34 -12.71 -4.09
CA VAL A 171 -1.43 -11.74 -4.70
C VAL A 171 -1.60 -10.35 -4.07
N ASN A 172 -2.84 -9.89 -3.89
CA ASN A 172 -3.13 -8.60 -3.24
C ASN A 172 -2.78 -8.62 -1.73
N ALA A 173 -3.08 -9.70 -1.02
CA ALA A 173 -2.70 -9.86 0.39
C ALA A 173 -1.17 -9.91 0.57
N HIS A 174 -0.44 -10.58 -0.35
CA HIS A 174 1.02 -10.59 -0.36
C HIS A 174 1.59 -9.18 -0.48
N HIS A 175 1.05 -8.35 -1.38
CA HIS A 175 1.51 -6.97 -1.58
C HIS A 175 1.28 -6.10 -0.34
N TRP A 176 0.11 -6.20 0.29
CA TRP A 176 -0.16 -5.56 1.59
C TRP A 176 0.87 -5.96 2.64
N HIS A 177 1.05 -7.26 2.88
CA HIS A 177 1.94 -7.75 3.93
C HIS A 177 3.42 -7.43 3.63
N TRP A 178 3.85 -7.40 2.38
CA TRP A 178 5.20 -6.98 2.03
C TRP A 178 5.47 -5.53 2.49
N HIS A 179 4.53 -4.61 2.23
CA HIS A 179 4.63 -3.21 2.67
C HIS A 179 4.45 -3.04 4.19
N VAL A 180 3.81 -3.98 4.89
CA VAL A 180 3.79 -4.02 6.36
C VAL A 180 5.14 -4.48 6.93
N VAL A 181 5.81 -5.43 6.28
CA VAL A 181 7.14 -5.91 6.71
C VAL A 181 8.23 -4.87 6.42
N TYR A 182 8.11 -4.14 5.31
CA TYR A 182 9.02 -3.10 4.85
C TYR A 182 8.29 -1.77 4.63
N PRO A 183 7.78 -1.11 5.69
CA PRO A 183 7.05 0.13 5.52
C PRO A 183 7.99 1.28 5.17
N SER A 184 7.59 2.13 4.22
CA SER A 184 8.38 3.28 3.76
C SER A 184 8.70 4.29 4.88
N VAL A 185 7.84 4.33 5.91
CA VAL A 185 7.98 5.15 7.12
C VAL A 185 8.87 4.54 8.22
N TYR A 186 9.46 3.37 7.98
CA TYR A 186 10.30 2.71 8.97
C TYR A 186 11.60 3.49 9.21
N ASP A 187 11.75 4.01 10.43
CA ASP A 187 12.94 4.75 10.89
C ASP A 187 13.88 3.84 11.71
N VAL A 188 15.04 3.54 11.14
CA VAL A 188 16.06 2.71 11.79
C VAL A 188 16.53 3.30 13.11
N THR A 189 16.59 4.63 13.23
CA THR A 189 17.05 5.29 14.45
C THR A 189 16.08 5.08 15.60
N PHE A 190 14.77 5.10 15.31
CA PHE A 190 13.72 4.84 16.28
C PHE A 190 13.64 3.35 16.67
N PHE A 191 13.60 2.45 15.69
CA PHE A 191 13.46 1.01 15.96
C PHE A 191 14.74 0.35 16.48
N GLY A 192 15.91 0.97 16.26
CA GLY A 192 17.22 0.45 16.62
C GLY A 192 17.65 -0.79 15.82
N LYS A 193 16.93 -1.12 14.73
CA LYS A 193 17.18 -2.30 13.89
C LYS A 193 17.08 -1.94 12.42
N LYS A 194 18.13 -2.21 11.65
CA LYS A 194 18.11 -2.02 10.19
C LYS A 194 17.33 -3.16 9.52
N LYS A 195 16.52 -2.83 8.51
CA LYS A 195 15.98 -3.80 7.55
C LYS A 195 17.02 -3.98 6.46
N ASP A 196 17.65 -5.15 6.43
CA ASP A 196 18.73 -5.42 5.49
C ASP A 196 18.24 -5.35 4.05
N ARG A 197 18.97 -4.61 3.21
CA ARG A 197 18.75 -4.43 1.77
C ARG A 197 17.29 -4.13 1.37
N ARG A 198 16.57 -3.33 2.17
CA ARG A 198 15.14 -3.09 1.96
C ARG A 198 14.84 -2.41 0.62
N GLY A 199 15.69 -1.48 0.18
CA GLY A 199 15.52 -0.78 -1.08
C GLY A 199 15.77 -1.70 -2.27
N GLU A 200 16.72 -2.62 -2.15
CA GLU A 200 16.94 -3.61 -3.19
C GLU A 200 15.82 -4.63 -3.23
N LEU A 201 15.29 -5.02 -2.08
CA LEU A 201 14.14 -5.91 -2.01
C LEU A 201 12.87 -5.25 -2.55
N PHE A 202 12.69 -3.93 -2.35
CA PHE A 202 11.65 -3.15 -3.01
C PHE A 202 11.74 -3.30 -4.52
N TYR A 203 12.92 -3.06 -5.10
CA TYR A 203 13.16 -3.27 -6.53
C TYR A 203 12.84 -4.71 -6.95
N TYR A 204 13.42 -5.70 -6.26
CA TYR A 204 13.31 -7.10 -6.65
C TYR A 204 11.88 -7.63 -6.59
N MET A 205 11.14 -7.31 -5.53
CA MET A 205 9.76 -7.77 -5.36
C MET A 205 8.86 -7.24 -6.48
N HIS A 206 8.91 -5.94 -6.75
CA HIS A 206 8.08 -5.32 -7.80
C HIS A 206 8.53 -5.74 -9.21
N GLN A 207 9.83 -5.94 -9.42
CA GLN A 207 10.36 -6.49 -10.67
C GLN A 207 9.81 -7.90 -10.94
N GLN A 208 9.76 -8.76 -9.91
CA GLN A 208 9.19 -10.11 -10.01
C GLN A 208 7.68 -10.08 -10.26
N MET A 209 6.93 -9.17 -9.64
CA MET A 209 5.51 -8.98 -9.94
C MET A 209 5.28 -8.61 -11.41
N CYS A 210 6.08 -7.71 -11.97
CA CYS A 210 6.00 -7.33 -13.37
C CYS A 210 6.42 -8.48 -14.31
N ALA A 211 7.48 -9.22 -13.97
CA ALA A 211 7.94 -10.37 -14.74
C ALA A 211 6.87 -11.47 -14.82
N ARG A 212 6.24 -11.79 -13.68
CA ARG A 212 5.13 -12.76 -13.63
C ARG A 212 3.92 -12.27 -14.41
N TYR A 213 3.56 -10.99 -14.28
CA TYR A 213 2.49 -10.40 -15.07
C TYR A 213 2.73 -10.55 -16.58
N ASP A 214 3.95 -10.28 -17.06
CA ASP A 214 4.29 -10.48 -18.47
C ASP A 214 4.22 -11.95 -18.90
N CYS A 215 4.55 -12.91 -18.03
CA CYS A 215 4.32 -14.32 -18.32
C CYS A 215 2.83 -14.64 -18.50
N GLU A 216 1.96 -14.07 -17.67
CA GLU A 216 0.50 -14.23 -17.82
C GLU A 216 -0.01 -13.57 -19.11
N ARG A 217 0.50 -12.37 -19.46
CA ARG A 217 0.19 -11.69 -20.72
C ARG A 217 0.52 -12.56 -21.92
N LEU A 218 1.76 -13.07 -21.98
CA LEU A 218 2.23 -13.92 -23.07
C LEU A 218 1.42 -15.23 -23.15
N SER A 219 1.09 -15.83 -22.01
CA SER A 219 0.27 -17.05 -21.95
C SER A 219 -1.16 -16.82 -22.49
N ASN A 220 -1.69 -15.60 -22.34
CA ASN A 220 -3.00 -15.19 -22.84
C ASN A 220 -2.95 -14.58 -24.26
N GLY A 221 -1.80 -14.63 -24.94
CA GLY A 221 -1.61 -14.10 -26.29
C GLY A 221 -1.54 -12.57 -26.37
N LEU A 222 -1.27 -11.90 -25.26
CA LEU A 222 -1.03 -10.45 -25.21
C LEU A 222 0.47 -10.14 -25.32
N ASN A 223 0.78 -8.94 -25.79
CA ASN A 223 2.15 -8.42 -25.78
C ASN A 223 2.60 -8.12 -24.34
N ARG A 224 3.91 -8.09 -24.11
CA ARG A 224 4.48 -7.58 -22.85
C ARG A 224 3.98 -6.18 -22.55
N MET A 225 3.92 -5.85 -21.26
CA MET A 225 3.46 -4.55 -20.80
C MET A 225 4.41 -3.43 -21.25
N VAL A 226 3.85 -2.34 -21.76
CA VAL A 226 4.60 -1.16 -22.18
C VAL A 226 4.84 -0.27 -20.98
N PRO A 227 6.05 0.25 -20.71
CA PRO A 227 6.31 1.12 -19.56
C PRO A 227 5.65 2.51 -19.71
N PHE A 228 5.10 3.03 -18.62
CA PHE A 228 4.52 4.39 -18.55
C PHE A 228 5.61 5.45 -18.33
N HIS A 229 6.41 5.71 -19.36
CA HIS A 229 7.54 6.65 -19.32
C HIS A 229 7.17 8.07 -19.74
N ASN A 230 6.05 8.24 -20.47
CA ASN A 230 5.51 9.54 -20.87
C ASN A 230 4.29 9.90 -20.02
N PHE A 231 4.46 10.84 -19.08
CA PHE A 231 3.40 11.22 -18.16
C PHE A 231 2.24 12.01 -18.80
N GLU A 232 2.41 12.46 -20.04
CA GLU A 232 1.34 13.11 -20.83
C GLU A 232 0.46 12.09 -21.57
N GLU A 233 0.88 10.82 -21.63
CA GLU A 233 0.13 9.79 -22.35
C GLU A 233 -1.21 9.49 -21.65
N PRO A 234 -2.32 9.44 -22.41
CA PRO A 234 -3.60 9.01 -21.85
C PRO A 234 -3.55 7.57 -21.35
N LEU A 235 -4.20 7.33 -20.21
CA LEU A 235 -4.19 6.08 -19.49
C LEU A 235 -5.39 5.21 -19.85
N GLU A 236 -5.19 3.90 -19.77
CA GLU A 236 -6.24 2.90 -19.87
C GLU A 236 -7.20 3.01 -18.68
N GLY A 237 -8.47 2.79 -18.93
CA GLY A 237 -9.52 2.82 -17.93
C GLY A 237 -9.63 1.50 -17.18
N TYR A 238 -10.07 1.59 -15.92
CA TYR A 238 -10.30 0.44 -15.05
C TYR A 238 -11.37 0.77 -14.01
N ALA A 239 -12.28 -0.17 -13.79
CA ALA A 239 -13.32 -0.09 -12.76
C ALA A 239 -13.21 -1.31 -11.84
N ALA A 240 -12.87 -1.08 -10.58
CA ALA A 240 -12.58 -2.15 -9.63
C ALA A 240 -13.83 -2.84 -9.06
N HIS A 241 -15.00 -2.18 -9.13
CA HIS A 241 -16.26 -2.65 -8.53
C HIS A 241 -16.14 -2.95 -7.02
N LEU A 242 -15.20 -2.29 -6.33
CA LEU A 242 -14.97 -2.40 -4.89
C LEU A 242 -15.68 -1.27 -4.14
N THR A 243 -16.25 -1.61 -2.99
CA THR A 243 -16.89 -0.67 -2.08
C THR A 243 -16.08 -0.55 -0.79
N HIS A 244 -16.29 0.52 -0.04
CA HIS A 244 -15.80 0.69 1.32
C HIS A 244 -16.99 0.63 2.27
N ILE A 245 -17.19 -0.54 2.90
CA ILE A 245 -18.41 -0.85 3.67
C ILE A 245 -18.65 0.17 4.79
N ALA A 246 -17.57 0.67 5.40
CA ALA A 246 -17.67 1.62 6.51
C ALA A 246 -18.38 2.93 6.12
N THR A 247 -18.37 3.31 4.85
CA THR A 247 -18.82 4.63 4.38
C THR A 247 -19.84 4.57 3.25
N GLY A 248 -20.03 3.40 2.63
CA GLY A 248 -20.84 3.25 1.43
C GLY A 248 -20.23 3.92 0.18
N ARG A 249 -19.00 4.45 0.28
CA ARG A 249 -18.26 4.98 -0.86
C ARG A 249 -17.56 3.83 -1.60
N HIS A 250 -17.00 4.09 -2.77
CA HIS A 250 -16.34 3.07 -3.60
C HIS A 250 -14.94 3.53 -4.01
N TYR A 251 -14.09 2.64 -4.48
CA TYR A 251 -12.86 3.07 -5.17
C TYR A 251 -13.27 3.62 -6.53
N ALA A 252 -12.94 4.89 -6.80
CA ALA A 252 -13.39 5.55 -8.00
C ALA A 252 -12.83 4.87 -9.27
N PRO A 253 -13.68 4.61 -10.29
CA PRO A 253 -13.21 4.06 -11.55
C PRO A 253 -12.47 5.13 -12.36
N ARG A 254 -11.49 4.70 -13.14
CA ARG A 254 -10.81 5.55 -14.13
C ARG A 254 -11.41 5.27 -15.51
N PRO A 255 -12.05 6.24 -16.18
CA PRO A 255 -12.43 6.08 -17.58
C PRO A 255 -11.20 6.15 -18.50
N ASN A 256 -11.33 5.60 -19.71
CA ASN A 256 -10.27 5.67 -20.73
C ASN A 256 -9.93 7.12 -21.10
N GLY A 257 -8.65 7.39 -21.35
CA GLY A 257 -8.21 8.62 -22.02
C GLY A 257 -7.90 9.79 -21.09
N LEU A 258 -7.90 9.59 -19.77
CA LEU A 258 -7.38 10.59 -18.83
C LEU A 258 -5.85 10.54 -18.79
N ALA A 259 -5.18 11.69 -18.73
CA ALA A 259 -3.74 11.80 -18.50
C ALA A 259 -3.46 12.30 -17.08
N LEU A 260 -2.21 12.20 -16.61
CA LEU A 260 -1.84 12.74 -15.30
C LEU A 260 -2.06 14.26 -15.27
N HIS A 261 -2.52 14.75 -14.11
CA HIS A 261 -2.73 16.17 -13.84
C HIS A 261 -2.03 16.52 -12.53
N ASP A 262 -1.69 17.80 -12.39
CA ASP A 262 -1.10 18.32 -11.17
C ASP A 262 -2.05 18.14 -9.99
N LEU A 263 -1.47 17.76 -8.85
CA LEU A 263 -2.14 17.73 -7.56
C LEU A 263 -1.72 18.97 -6.77
N ARG A 264 -2.48 19.29 -5.70
CA ARG A 264 -2.17 20.45 -4.85
C ARG A 264 -0.74 20.42 -4.26
N GLN A 265 -0.19 19.23 -4.00
CA GLN A 265 1.09 19.04 -3.31
C GLN A 265 2.26 18.74 -4.26
N VAL A 266 1.98 18.32 -5.50
CA VAL A 266 2.99 17.86 -6.45
C VAL A 266 2.48 18.10 -7.87
N ASP A 267 3.36 18.62 -8.74
CA ASP A 267 3.06 18.78 -10.15
C ASP A 267 3.65 17.63 -10.99
N VAL A 268 3.10 17.38 -12.19
CA VAL A 268 3.63 16.35 -13.11
C VAL A 268 5.09 16.65 -13.48
N GLN A 269 5.48 17.93 -13.45
CA GLN A 269 6.84 18.37 -13.71
C GLN A 269 7.82 17.91 -12.62
N ASP A 270 7.42 17.81 -11.36
CA ASP A 270 8.21 17.31 -10.24
C ASP A 270 8.57 15.84 -10.48
N MET A 271 7.59 15.06 -10.94
CA MET A 271 7.79 13.66 -11.31
C MET A 271 8.83 13.52 -12.43
N GLN A 272 8.77 14.40 -13.45
CA GLN A 272 9.77 14.45 -14.52
C GLN A 272 11.15 14.84 -13.98
N ARG A 273 11.24 15.92 -13.17
CA ARG A 273 12.48 16.40 -12.54
C ARG A 273 13.14 15.33 -11.68
N TRP A 274 12.36 14.61 -10.86
CA TRP A 274 12.88 13.52 -10.03
C TRP A 274 13.42 12.37 -10.88
N THR A 275 12.70 12.00 -11.94
CA THR A 275 13.15 10.99 -12.90
C THR A 275 14.48 11.36 -13.52
N GLU A 276 14.62 12.60 -14.02
CA GLU A 276 15.86 13.11 -14.63
C GLU A 276 17.03 13.08 -13.64
N ARG A 277 16.83 13.57 -12.41
CA ARG A 277 17.87 13.60 -11.37
C ARG A 277 18.33 12.20 -10.98
N ILE A 278 17.40 11.24 -10.88
CA ILE A 278 17.73 9.85 -10.55
C ILE A 278 18.53 9.22 -11.69
N LEU A 279 18.12 9.41 -12.95
CA LEU A 279 18.85 8.89 -14.11
C LEU A 279 20.24 9.53 -14.24
N GLU A 280 20.38 10.83 -13.98
CA GLU A 280 21.67 11.50 -13.95
C GLU A 280 22.59 10.89 -12.88
N ALA A 281 22.09 10.68 -11.66
CA ALA A 281 22.85 10.05 -10.58
C ALA A 281 23.30 8.62 -10.93
N ILE A 282 22.44 7.85 -11.59
CA ILE A 282 22.76 6.51 -12.10
C ILE A 282 23.92 6.59 -13.11
N HIS A 283 23.82 7.46 -14.11
CA HIS A 283 24.85 7.59 -15.15
C HIS A 283 26.18 8.14 -14.63
N LEU A 284 26.15 8.98 -13.60
CA LEU A 284 27.35 9.45 -12.90
C LEU A 284 27.93 8.41 -11.92
N GLY A 285 27.20 7.33 -11.65
CA GLY A 285 27.60 6.27 -10.70
C GLY A 285 27.61 6.73 -9.24
N LYS A 286 26.89 7.80 -8.89
CA LYS A 286 26.87 8.38 -7.54
C LYS A 286 25.61 9.20 -7.27
N VAL A 287 25.15 9.19 -6.03
CA VAL A 287 24.09 10.08 -5.52
C VAL A 287 24.67 11.17 -4.62
N ILE A 288 23.95 12.26 -4.45
CA ILE A 288 24.32 13.36 -3.55
C ILE A 288 23.41 13.28 -2.32
N ASP A 289 23.98 13.12 -1.13
CA ASP A 289 23.20 13.11 0.11
C ASP A 289 22.70 14.52 0.49
N SER A 290 21.93 14.62 1.58
CA SER A 290 21.39 15.89 2.08
C SER A 290 22.45 16.88 2.56
N GLU A 291 23.67 16.41 2.84
CA GLU A 291 24.81 17.24 3.28
C GLU A 291 25.69 17.69 2.10
N GLY A 292 25.41 17.19 0.89
CA GLY A 292 26.16 17.50 -0.32
C GLY A 292 27.33 16.54 -0.59
N HIS A 293 27.46 15.45 0.17
CA HIS A 293 28.49 14.46 -0.08
C HIS A 293 28.08 13.49 -1.20
N ASN A 294 29.06 13.09 -1.99
CA ASN A 294 28.87 12.07 -3.03
C ASN A 294 28.91 10.67 -2.40
N VAL A 295 27.85 9.90 -2.59
CA VAL A 295 27.76 8.48 -2.21
C VAL A 295 27.78 7.63 -3.48
N SER A 296 28.76 6.72 -3.58
CA SER A 296 28.94 5.87 -4.76
C SER A 296 27.79 4.87 -4.91
N LEU A 297 27.36 4.63 -6.14
CA LEU A 297 26.46 3.52 -6.50
C LEU A 297 27.29 2.30 -6.88
N ASP A 298 27.90 1.66 -5.89
CA ASP A 298 28.69 0.44 -6.10
C ASP A 298 27.81 -0.80 -6.37
N GLU A 299 28.44 -1.93 -6.72
CA GLU A 299 27.74 -3.19 -7.07
C GLU A 299 26.98 -3.82 -5.88
N GLU A 300 27.41 -3.56 -4.64
CA GLU A 300 26.89 -4.22 -3.44
C GLU A 300 25.71 -3.45 -2.83
N HIS A 301 25.78 -2.11 -2.81
CA HIS A 301 24.85 -1.23 -2.11
C HIS A 301 24.04 -0.33 -3.05
N GLY A 302 24.45 -0.17 -4.32
CA GLY A 302 23.83 0.80 -5.22
C GLY A 302 22.34 0.52 -5.46
N ALA A 303 21.93 -0.75 -5.58
CA ALA A 303 20.52 -1.11 -5.70
C ALA A 303 19.69 -0.76 -4.45
N ASP A 304 20.26 -0.93 -3.25
CA ASP A 304 19.60 -0.62 -1.98
C ASP A 304 19.42 0.89 -1.78
N ILE A 305 20.45 1.65 -2.15
CA ILE A 305 20.42 3.12 -2.16
C ILE A 305 19.33 3.58 -3.14
N LEU A 306 19.39 3.16 -4.41
CA LEU A 306 18.40 3.56 -5.43
C LEU A 306 16.97 3.18 -5.04
N GLY A 307 16.78 1.99 -4.46
CA GLY A 307 15.53 1.56 -3.85
C GLY A 307 14.93 2.59 -2.90
N SER A 308 15.75 3.02 -1.96
CA SER A 308 15.36 3.99 -0.94
C SER A 308 15.09 5.40 -1.49
N LEU A 309 15.77 5.79 -2.57
CA LEU A 309 15.53 7.06 -3.26
C LEU A 309 14.25 7.04 -4.11
N ILE A 310 14.00 5.95 -4.83
CA ILE A 310 12.92 5.83 -5.81
C ILE A 310 11.56 5.62 -5.14
N GLU A 311 11.50 4.81 -4.08
CA GLU A 311 10.24 4.47 -3.39
C GLU A 311 9.43 5.73 -3.03
N SER A 312 9.95 6.80 -2.42
CA SER A 312 11.12 6.95 -1.54
C SER A 312 10.74 6.55 -0.12
N ASN A 313 11.72 6.15 0.69
CA ASN A 313 11.49 5.79 2.09
C ASN A 313 12.38 6.62 3.04
N TYR A 314 12.23 6.41 4.35
CA TYR A 314 12.96 7.19 5.37
C TYR A 314 14.50 7.09 5.29
N GLU A 315 15.03 6.11 4.56
CA GLU A 315 16.48 5.93 4.35
C GLU A 315 16.98 6.62 3.06
N SER A 316 16.10 7.29 2.31
CA SER A 316 16.48 8.11 1.16
C SER A 316 17.56 9.12 1.55
N LYS A 317 18.69 9.10 0.82
CA LYS A 317 19.84 9.96 1.12
C LYS A 317 19.57 11.44 0.91
N ASN A 318 18.61 11.79 0.04
CA ASN A 318 18.24 13.17 -0.22
C ASN A 318 16.84 13.27 -0.82
N ARG A 319 15.82 13.17 0.05
CA ARG A 319 14.40 13.23 -0.36
C ARG A 319 14.01 14.57 -0.98
N GLN A 320 14.66 15.67 -0.59
CA GLN A 320 14.39 16.99 -1.17
C GLN A 320 14.85 17.08 -2.63
N PHE A 321 15.96 16.42 -2.97
CA PHE A 321 16.51 16.44 -4.32
C PHE A 321 15.91 15.36 -5.21
N TYR A 322 15.89 14.10 -4.77
CA TYR A 322 15.40 12.96 -5.56
C TYR A 322 13.91 12.71 -5.46
N GLY A 323 13.23 13.36 -4.52
CA GLY A 323 11.78 13.32 -4.41
C GLY A 323 11.23 12.02 -3.84
N ASN A 324 10.03 11.67 -4.31
CA ASN A 324 9.24 10.52 -3.87
C ASN A 324 8.47 9.91 -5.05
N LEU A 325 9.23 9.54 -6.09
CA LEU A 325 8.73 9.25 -7.44
C LEU A 325 7.69 8.13 -7.47
N HIS A 326 7.99 6.96 -6.92
CA HIS A 326 7.07 5.82 -6.97
C HIS A 326 5.75 6.12 -6.23
N ASN A 327 5.83 6.58 -4.98
CA ASN A 327 4.65 6.85 -4.18
C ASN A 327 3.77 7.97 -4.79
N TRP A 328 4.35 9.04 -5.33
CA TRP A 328 3.54 10.09 -5.97
C TRP A 328 2.90 9.63 -7.28
N GLY A 329 3.52 8.71 -8.01
CA GLY A 329 2.88 8.11 -9.19
C GLY A 329 1.61 7.35 -8.82
N HIS A 330 1.64 6.59 -7.73
CA HIS A 330 0.44 5.97 -7.16
C HIS A 330 -0.64 7.00 -6.82
N VAL A 331 -0.29 8.07 -6.11
CA VAL A 331 -1.24 9.11 -5.72
C VAL A 331 -1.83 9.82 -6.94
N MET A 332 -1.01 10.25 -7.91
CA MET A 332 -1.50 10.91 -9.12
C MET A 332 -2.46 10.01 -9.92
N MET A 333 -2.13 8.72 -10.07
CA MET A 333 -3.01 7.77 -10.77
C MET A 333 -4.29 7.46 -9.98
N ALA A 334 -4.22 7.46 -8.65
CA ALA A 334 -5.38 7.22 -7.79
C ALA A 334 -6.36 8.40 -7.76
N TYR A 335 -5.89 9.63 -7.94
CA TYR A 335 -6.72 10.85 -7.90
C TYR A 335 -7.00 11.46 -9.28
N ILE A 336 -6.62 10.78 -10.36
CA ILE A 336 -6.69 11.31 -11.73
C ILE A 336 -8.08 11.78 -12.19
N HIS A 337 -9.15 11.20 -11.64
CA HIS A 337 -10.53 11.60 -11.94
C HIS A 337 -11.00 12.84 -11.18
N ASP A 338 -10.32 13.24 -10.11
CA ASP A 338 -10.62 14.43 -9.29
C ASP A 338 -9.32 15.03 -8.68
N PRO A 339 -8.37 15.52 -9.52
CA PRO A 339 -7.02 15.89 -9.07
C PRO A 339 -6.99 17.10 -8.13
N ASP A 340 -8.01 17.95 -8.15
CA ASP A 340 -8.14 19.11 -7.26
C ASP A 340 -9.17 18.93 -6.14
N GLY A 341 -9.79 17.75 -6.05
CA GLY A 341 -10.73 17.38 -5.01
C GLY A 341 -12.06 18.15 -5.06
N ARG A 342 -12.37 18.86 -6.16
CA ARG A 342 -13.60 19.67 -6.26
C ARG A 342 -14.86 18.80 -6.27
N PHE A 343 -14.77 17.60 -6.84
CA PHE A 343 -15.88 16.64 -6.87
C PHE A 343 -16.04 15.92 -5.55
N ARG A 344 -15.03 16.04 -4.67
CA ARG A 344 -14.92 15.33 -3.40
C ARG A 344 -15.00 13.83 -3.60
N GLU A 345 -14.50 13.32 -4.72
CA GLU A 345 -14.52 11.89 -5.01
C GLU A 345 -13.49 11.12 -4.18
N THR A 346 -13.69 9.81 -4.07
CA THR A 346 -12.72 8.91 -3.44
C THR A 346 -11.54 8.65 -4.36
N PRO A 347 -10.37 8.24 -3.85
CA PRO A 347 -9.32 7.72 -4.71
C PRO A 347 -9.71 6.39 -5.37
N GLY A 348 -9.06 6.07 -6.49
CA GLY A 348 -9.06 4.75 -7.11
C GLY A 348 -8.15 3.76 -6.36
N VAL A 349 -8.12 2.51 -6.84
CA VAL A 349 -7.41 1.39 -6.19
C VAL A 349 -5.89 1.57 -6.10
N MET A 350 -5.30 2.45 -6.90
CA MET A 350 -3.87 2.77 -6.83
C MET A 350 -3.42 3.39 -5.50
N THR A 351 -4.35 3.79 -4.61
CA THR A 351 -4.04 4.37 -3.29
C THR A 351 -3.65 3.33 -2.22
N ASP A 352 -3.98 2.05 -2.42
CA ASP A 352 -3.90 1.01 -1.39
C ASP A 352 -3.09 -0.20 -1.89
N THR A 353 -2.16 -0.70 -1.08
CA THR A 353 -1.35 -1.86 -1.42
C THR A 353 -2.18 -3.14 -1.49
N ALA A 354 -3.33 -3.21 -0.79
CA ALA A 354 -4.24 -4.34 -0.88
C ALA A 354 -5.13 -4.34 -2.14
N THR A 355 -5.11 -3.29 -2.98
CA THR A 355 -5.98 -3.21 -4.17
C THR A 355 -5.27 -2.74 -5.45
N SER A 356 -4.12 -2.10 -5.35
CA SER A 356 -3.41 -1.52 -6.50
C SER A 356 -3.01 -2.53 -7.59
N LEU A 357 -2.68 -3.78 -7.23
CA LEU A 357 -2.38 -4.84 -8.22
C LEU A 357 -3.55 -5.19 -9.13
N ARG A 358 -4.78 -4.85 -8.72
CA ARG A 358 -5.97 -5.08 -9.53
C ARG A 358 -5.97 -4.21 -10.78
N ASP A 359 -5.39 -3.01 -10.73
CA ASP A 359 -5.40 -2.08 -11.86
C ASP A 359 -4.28 -2.41 -12.86
N PRO A 360 -4.56 -2.62 -14.16
CA PRO A 360 -3.52 -2.81 -15.17
C PRO A 360 -2.44 -1.71 -15.15
N ILE A 361 -2.78 -0.47 -14.75
CA ILE A 361 -1.81 0.62 -14.72
C ILE A 361 -0.68 0.38 -13.72
N PHE A 362 -0.92 -0.41 -12.66
CA PHE A 362 0.10 -0.80 -11.71
C PHE A 362 1.33 -1.34 -12.45
N TYR A 363 1.13 -2.33 -13.33
CA TYR A 363 2.23 -2.98 -14.03
C TYR A 363 2.90 -2.05 -15.04
N ARG A 364 2.13 -1.13 -15.63
CA ARG A 364 2.64 -0.13 -16.58
C ARG A 364 3.60 0.85 -15.89
N PHE A 365 3.18 1.36 -14.73
CA PHE A 365 3.96 2.27 -13.90
C PHE A 365 5.18 1.58 -13.30
N HIS A 366 5.01 0.38 -12.75
CA HIS A 366 6.11 -0.37 -12.17
C HIS A 366 7.12 -0.86 -13.21
N ARG A 367 6.70 -1.06 -14.47
CA ARG A 367 7.65 -1.26 -15.58
C ARG A 367 8.50 -0.04 -15.87
N PHE A 368 7.94 1.17 -15.75
CA PHE A 368 8.73 2.40 -15.83
C PHE A 368 9.72 2.49 -14.66
N ILE A 369 9.28 2.22 -13.43
CA ILE A 369 10.16 2.20 -12.25
C ILE A 369 11.26 1.13 -12.39
N ASP A 370 10.91 -0.09 -12.82
CA ASP A 370 11.86 -1.18 -13.11
C ASP A 370 12.88 -0.74 -14.16
N ASN A 371 12.47 -0.08 -15.25
CA ASN A 371 13.40 0.42 -16.26
C ASN A 371 14.43 1.40 -15.70
N VAL A 372 14.06 2.26 -14.74
CA VAL A 372 15.03 3.13 -14.05
C VAL A 372 16.09 2.30 -13.31
N PHE A 373 15.70 1.22 -12.63
CA PHE A 373 16.67 0.28 -12.03
C PHE A 373 17.49 -0.48 -13.08
N GLN A 374 16.90 -0.83 -14.23
CA GLN A 374 17.60 -1.52 -15.29
C GLN A 374 18.73 -0.65 -15.87
N GLU A 375 18.58 0.68 -15.94
CA GLU A 375 19.68 1.55 -16.36
C GLU A 375 20.90 1.43 -15.43
N TYR A 376 20.68 1.29 -14.11
CA TYR A 376 21.76 1.02 -13.17
C TYR A 376 22.34 -0.39 -13.36
N LYS A 377 21.49 -1.42 -13.50
CA LYS A 377 21.96 -2.82 -13.64
C LYS A 377 22.76 -3.05 -14.94
N LYS A 378 22.51 -2.29 -16.01
CA LYS A 378 23.31 -2.34 -17.25
C LYS A 378 24.77 -1.93 -17.03
N LEU A 379 25.07 -1.13 -16.01
CA LEU A 379 26.43 -0.67 -15.70
C LEU A 379 27.29 -1.73 -15.00
N SER A 380 26.68 -2.82 -14.49
CA SER A 380 27.36 -3.88 -13.73
C SER A 380 27.17 -5.26 -14.37
N PRO A 381 27.71 -5.53 -15.57
CA PRO A 381 27.59 -6.83 -16.22
C PRO A 381 28.37 -7.91 -15.46
N PHE A 382 27.79 -9.11 -15.33
CA PHE A 382 28.51 -10.26 -14.80
C PHE A 382 29.74 -10.59 -15.64
N THR A 383 30.84 -10.94 -14.98
CA THR A 383 32.06 -11.40 -15.64
C THR A 383 32.11 -12.92 -15.62
N LEU A 384 32.89 -13.54 -16.52
CA LEU A 384 33.12 -14.99 -16.51
C LEU A 384 33.69 -15.55 -15.20
N ARG A 385 34.22 -14.68 -14.32
CA ARG A 385 34.73 -15.06 -13.00
C ARG A 385 33.62 -15.15 -11.95
N THR A 386 32.51 -14.46 -12.16
CA THR A 386 31.36 -14.39 -11.22
C THR A 386 30.18 -15.27 -11.61
N ILE A 387 30.19 -15.85 -12.82
CA ILE A 387 29.27 -16.90 -13.30
C ILE A 387 29.92 -18.26 -13.01
#